data_AF-A0AAD0WFI2-F1
#
_entry.id   AF-A0AAD0WFI2-F1
#
_cell.length_a   1.000
_cell.length_b   1.000
_cell.length_c   1.000
_cell.angle_alpha   90.00
_cell.angle_beta   90.00
_cell.angle_gamma   90.00
#
_symmetry.space_group_name_H-M   'P 1'
#
loop_
_entity.id
_entity.type
_entity.pdbx_description
1 polymer ?
#
loop_
_entity_poly.entity_id
_entity_poly.type
_entity_poly.pdbx_seq_one_letter_code
_entity_poly.pdbx_strand_id
1 'polypeptide(L)'
;MNPMSNNLRVSFNEETSTLEIRHAEPSEFRWPLVEIRTETIADLSFDEAARFIGERIMLLIPSYREVFKDYLWSDDGKTPPKKQ
;
A
#
# COMPACT_ATOMS: atom_id res chain seq x y z
N MET A 1 8.33 16.22 6.56
CA MET A 1 7.68 15.20 7.41
C MET A 1 7.66 13.90 6.59
N ASN A 2 8.13 12.79 7.15
CA ASN A 2 8.15 11.50 6.43
C ASN A 2 6.82 10.78 6.67
N PRO A 3 5.98 10.56 5.64
CA PRO A 3 4.69 9.88 5.82
C PRO A 3 4.83 8.37 6.09
N MET A 4 6.03 7.82 5.94
CA MET A 4 6.29 6.40 6.10
C MET A 4 6.31 6.04 7.58
N SER A 5 5.57 4.99 7.93
CA SER A 5 5.46 4.51 9.30
C SER A 5 5.32 3.00 9.32
N ASN A 6 5.89 2.37 10.34
CA ASN A 6 5.64 0.95 10.60
C ASN A 6 4.23 0.70 11.16
N ASN A 7 3.51 1.77 11.52
CA ASN A 7 2.14 1.72 12.02
C ASN A 7 1.22 2.47 11.03
N LEU A 8 0.30 1.72 10.42
CA LEU A 8 -0.70 2.26 9.49
C LEU A 8 -2.09 1.88 9.98
N ARG A 9 -3.06 2.76 9.72
CA ARG A 9 -4.47 2.47 9.92
C ARG A 9 -5.14 2.24 8.56
N VAL A 10 -5.79 1.11 8.41
CA VAL A 10 -6.61 0.80 7.23
C VAL A 10 -8.07 0.88 7.63
N SER A 11 -8.86 1.63 6.87
CA SER A 11 -10.29 1.80 7.09
C SER A 11 -11.03 1.91 5.77
N PHE A 12 -12.29 1.48 5.74
CA PHE A 12 -13.16 1.71 4.60
C PHE A 12 -14.05 2.93 4.89
N ASN A 13 -14.07 3.89 3.97
CA ASN A 13 -14.94 5.05 4.01
C ASN A 13 -16.17 4.75 3.15
N GLU A 14 -17.33 4.55 3.80
CA GLU A 14 -18.57 4.20 3.12
C GLU A 14 -19.14 5.35 2.28
N GLU A 15 -18.94 6.61 2.70
CA GLU A 15 -19.46 7.79 1.98
C GLU A 15 -18.82 7.93 0.60
N THR A 16 -17.51 7.69 0.52
CA THR A 16 -16.74 7.79 -0.72
C THR A 16 -16.51 6.44 -1.39
N SER A 17 -16.91 5.34 -0.74
CA SER A 17 -16.62 3.97 -1.19
C SER A 17 -15.12 3.76 -1.48
N THR A 18 -14.28 4.14 -0.51
CA THR A 18 -12.81 4.06 -0.63
C THR A 18 -12.19 3.29 0.52
N LEU A 19 -11.23 2.41 0.19
CA LEU A 19 -10.28 1.91 1.17
C LEU A 19 -9.21 2.98 1.40
N GLU A 20 -9.10 3.47 2.62
CA GLU A 20 -8.13 4.49 3.02
C GLU A 20 -7.01 3.86 3.85
N ILE A 21 -5.77 4.10 3.45
CA ILE A 21 -4.57 3.77 4.22
C ILE A 21 -4.02 5.07 4.78
N ARG A 22 -4.04 5.21 6.10
CA ARG A 22 -3.67 6.42 6.84
C ARG A 22 -2.45 6.17 7.72
N HIS A 23 -1.73 7.26 8.01
CA HIS A 23 -0.77 7.27 9.10
C HIS A 23 -1.48 6.96 10.44
N ALA A 24 -0.82 6.24 11.35
CA ALA A 24 -1.39 5.90 12.65
C ALA A 24 -1.67 7.13 13.54
N GLU A 25 -0.97 8.24 13.30
CA GLU A 25 -1.17 9.52 13.96
C GLU A 25 -1.85 10.52 13.01
N PRO A 26 -3.19 10.68 13.07
CA PRO A 26 -3.95 11.51 12.12
C PRO A 26 -3.72 13.01 12.34
N SER A 27 -3.21 13.40 13.51
CA SER A 27 -2.86 14.79 13.85
C SER A 27 -1.70 15.31 13.00
N GLU A 28 -0.81 14.42 12.57
CA GLU A 28 0.35 14.77 11.74
C GLU A 28 0.03 14.74 10.24
N PHE A 29 -0.88 13.84 9.84
CA PHE A 29 -1.26 13.64 8.43
C PHE A 29 -2.78 13.66 8.28
N ARG A 30 -3.31 14.81 7.87
CA ARG A 30 -4.75 15.04 7.68
C ARG A 30 -5.37 14.15 6.59
N TRP A 31 -4.62 13.87 5.53
CA TRP A 31 -5.09 13.13 4.36
C TRP A 31 -4.62 11.67 4.37
N PRO A 32 -5.39 10.72 3.79
CA PRO A 32 -4.89 9.38 3.56
C PRO A 32 -3.60 9.39 2.72
N LEU A 33 -2.72 8.42 3.01
CA LEU A 33 -1.50 8.20 2.25
C LEU A 33 -1.82 7.52 0.91
N VAL A 34 -2.82 6.64 0.93
CA VAL A 34 -3.38 5.97 -0.24
C VAL A 34 -4.88 5.88 -0.09
N GLU A 35 -5.59 6.15 -1.18
CA GLU A 35 -7.03 5.92 -1.33
C GLU A 35 -7.25 4.99 -2.52
N ILE A 36 -8.01 3.92 -2.32
CA ILE A 36 -8.37 2.97 -3.38
C ILE A 36 -9.89 2.97 -3.48
N ARG A 37 -10.41 3.46 -4.60
CA ARG A 37 -11.85 3.41 -4.90
C ARG A 37 -12.24 1.98 -5.22
N THR A 38 -13.43 1.57 -4.80
CA THR A 38 -13.95 0.22 -5.10
C THR A 38 -13.99 -0.04 -6.61
N GLU A 39 -14.29 0.97 -7.42
CA GLU A 39 -14.26 0.88 -8.89
C GLU A 39 -12.88 0.49 -9.46
N THR A 40 -11.78 0.85 -8.79
CA THR A 40 -10.42 0.52 -9.22
C THR A 40 -10.12 -0.97 -9.14
N ILE A 41 -10.81 -1.68 -8.25
CA ILE A 41 -10.60 -3.11 -8.01
C ILE A 41 -11.82 -3.96 -8.38
N ALA A 42 -12.87 -3.35 -8.94
CA ALA A 42 -14.15 -4.00 -9.18
C ALA A 42 -14.05 -5.15 -10.21
N ASP A 43 -13.18 -5.00 -11.20
CA ASP A 43 -12.97 -5.99 -12.26
C ASP A 43 -11.83 -6.98 -11.95
N LEU A 44 -11.21 -6.87 -10.77
CA LEU A 44 -10.13 -7.75 -10.34
C LEU A 44 -10.69 -9.00 -9.66
N SER A 45 -10.04 -10.14 -9.86
CA SER A 45 -10.22 -11.28 -8.96
C SER A 45 -9.78 -10.91 -7.54
N PHE A 46 -10.25 -11.68 -6.55
CA PHE A 46 -9.87 -11.46 -5.15
C PHE A 46 -8.34 -11.47 -4.96
N ASP A 47 -7.63 -12.38 -5.61
CA ASP A 47 -6.18 -12.50 -5.50
C ASP A 47 -5.45 -11.28 -6.11
N GLU A 48 -5.93 -10.79 -7.26
CA GLU A 48 -5.41 -9.58 -7.90
C GLU A 48 -5.66 -8.34 -7.03
N ALA A 49 -6.87 -8.20 -6.47
CA ALA A 49 -7.20 -7.11 -5.56
C ALA A 49 -6.37 -7.18 -4.26
N ALA A 50 -6.22 -8.36 -3.67
CA ALA A 50 -5.42 -8.58 -2.47
C ALA A 50 -3.94 -8.24 -2.71
N ARG A 51 -3.38 -8.66 -3.86
CA ARG A 51 -2.02 -8.30 -4.26
C ARG A 51 -1.88 -6.79 -4.46
N PHE A 52 -2.80 -6.19 -5.21
CA PHE A 52 -2.80 -4.75 -5.48
C PHE A 52 -2.82 -3.90 -4.19
N ILE A 53 -3.69 -4.25 -3.25
CA ILE A 53 -3.81 -3.57 -1.95
C ILE A 53 -2.57 -3.85 -1.08
N GLY A 54 -2.17 -5.13 -0.99
CA GLY A 54 -1.04 -5.56 -0.17
C GLY A 54 0.27 -4.89 -0.58
N GLU A 55 0.56 -4.80 -1.88
CA GLU A 55 1.74 -4.11 -2.40
C GLU A 55 1.79 -2.64 -1.92
N ARG A 56 0.66 -1.92 -1.99
CA ARG A 56 0.58 -0.52 -1.55
C ARG A 56 0.85 -0.36 -0.05
N ILE A 57 0.31 -1.26 0.77
CA ILE A 57 0.55 -1.25 2.22
C ILE A 57 2.03 -1.54 2.52
N MET A 58 2.60 -2.57 1.89
CA MET A 58 3.99 -2.97 2.13
C MET A 58 4.99 -1.86 1.77
N LEU A 59 4.70 -1.06 0.74
CA LEU A 59 5.57 0.05 0.31
C LEU A 59 5.50 1.27 1.22
N LEU A 60 4.45 1.41 2.02
CA LEU A 60 4.29 2.48 3.01
C LEU A 60 4.99 2.16 4.35
N ILE A 61 5.35 0.89 4.58
CA ILE A 61 6.02 0.42 5.79
C ILE A 61 7.54 0.37 5.53
N PRO A 62 8.37 1.23 6.16
CA PRO A 62 9.81 1.25 5.94
C PRO A 62 10.49 -0.11 6.06
N SER A 63 10.12 -0.89 7.08
CA SER A 63 10.72 -2.20 7.33
C SER A 63 10.43 -3.19 6.21
N TYR A 64 9.23 -3.12 5.61
CA TYR A 64 8.87 -3.95 4.46
C TYR A 64 9.54 -3.44 3.19
N ARG A 65 9.60 -2.12 3.00
CA ARG A 65 10.30 -1.53 1.86
C ARG A 65 11.77 -1.96 1.81
N GLU A 66 12.46 -2.06 2.94
CA GLU A 66 13.83 -2.59 2.98
C GLU A 66 13.91 -4.06 2.59
N VAL A 67 12.94 -4.88 2.98
CA VAL A 67 12.86 -6.31 2.58
C VAL A 67 12.63 -6.46 1.08
N PHE A 68 11.84 -5.56 0.49
CA PHE A 68 11.46 -5.60 -0.92
C PHE A 68 12.19 -4.58 -1.78
N LYS A 69 13.23 -3.91 -1.29
CA LYS A 69 13.88 -2.82 -2.02
C LYS A 69 14.42 -3.28 -3.36
N ASP A 70 14.93 -4.51 -3.43
CA ASP A 70 15.43 -5.09 -4.68
C ASP A 70 14.29 -5.42 -5.67
N TYR A 71 13.08 -5.69 -5.18
CA TYR A 71 11.90 -5.96 -6.01
C TYR A 71 11.44 -4.72 -6.77
N LEU A 72 11.64 -3.53 -6.19
CA LEU A 72 11.14 -2.25 -6.71
C LEU A 72 11.91 -1.72 -7.93
N TRP A 73 13.01 -2.36 -8.31
CA TRP A 73 13.87 -1.94 -9.43
C TRP A 73 13.79 -2.88 -10.63
N SER A 74 12.76 -3.71 -10.72
CA SER A 74 12.52 -4.58 -11.87
C SER A 74 11.63 -3.90 -12.91
N ASP A 75 12.14 -3.69 -14.12
CA ASP A 75 11.40 -3.07 -15.23
C ASP A 75 10.20 -3.92 -15.69
N ASP A 76 10.21 -5.22 -15.40
CA ASP A 76 9.16 -6.18 -15.74
C ASP A 76 8.17 -6.45 -14.59
N GLY A 77 8.32 -5.75 -13.45
CA GLY A 77 7.50 -5.93 -12.26
C GLY A 77 7.67 -7.32 -11.61
N LYS A 78 8.69 -8.09 -12.01
CA LYS A 78 9.01 -9.37 -11.39
C LYS A 78 10.09 -9.19 -10.36
N THR A 79 9.84 -9.78 -9.20
CA THR A 79 10.83 -10.08 -8.20
C THR A 79 12.17 -10.53 -8.83
N PRO A 80 13.24 -9.72 -8.76
CA PRO A 80 14.55 -10.20 -9.10
C PRO A 80 14.94 -11.27 -8.07
N PRO A 81 15.62 -12.35 -8.49
CA PRO A 81 16.04 -13.40 -7.58
C PRO A 81 16.91 -12.80 -6.47
N LYS A 82 16.60 -13.13 -5.20
CA LYS A 82 17.43 -12.74 -4.05
C LYS A 82 18.88 -13.16 -4.33
N LYS A 83 19.80 -12.20 -4.39
CA LYS A 83 21.24 -12.50 -4.48
C LYS A 83 21.64 -13.23 -3.19
N GLN A 84 22.15 -14.46 -3.33
CA GLN A 84 22.78 -15.20 -2.26
C GLN A 84 24.15 -14.62 -1.93
#